data_AF-A0A8D8AVI9-F1
#
_entry.id   AF-A0A8D8AVI9-F1
#
_cell.length_a   1.000
_cell.length_b   1.000
_cell.length_c   1.000
_cell.angle_alpha   90.00
_cell.angle_beta   90.00
_cell.angle_gamma   90.00
#
_symmetry.space_group_name_H-M   'P 1'
#
loop_
_entity.id
_entity.type
_entity.pdbx_description
1 polymer ?
#
loop_
_entity_poly.entity_id
_entity_poly.type
_entity_poly.pdbx_seq_one_letter_code
_entity_poly.pdbx_strand_id
1 'polypeptide(L)'
;MDSYFIDPQRRRGAKLIFPAHQLVVCTDSYGIRTQLKFNVVVEKMDLQNLIQIRLTESADQSKMFVSTIDNASYEQMRAEQSLHVTFQGFVDHLTKILERCKREELHMSLVKDDSVHLLQFFEKSSFKNLTHLFLQIQVASTETVLFHINLALQTLQDQAAGYAGQVAKYQSELTGRDDAIHRLQGEVRALNGRLVEQENLVFNRNTEEVNRLQQTIKHVNESKELEEKRLKTIISGMQEKIDQQNKELLTGTEKIMHDSKRYEALREDNMKLKSHNNQLREEADRYKSDLQAYQSRDGRHESAIVDLRRQLIDLQSKLKIAEKQKSELEAELEAERNICQTKKNALHLTADEISNANVMIANLNKEVMKLKSKVELRTEIAMRQEKLIQDKEKEYNELQGTVRQIQQEHIKNRVASEEYAQTVRRIKETSDAIEEKY
;
A
#
# COMPACT_ATOMS: atom_id res chain seq x y z
N MET A 1 77.28 124.36 -5.69
CA MET A 1 76.27 123.38 -5.25
C MET A 1 76.85 122.03 -5.56
N ASP A 2 77.36 121.35 -4.53
CA ASP A 2 78.09 120.12 -4.74
C ASP A 2 77.15 118.96 -5.08
N SER A 3 77.49 118.31 -6.19
CA SER A 3 76.78 117.25 -6.91
C SER A 3 76.76 115.90 -6.18
N TYR A 4 76.64 115.88 -4.85
CA TYR A 4 76.91 114.68 -4.05
C TYR A 4 76.00 113.47 -4.37
N PHE A 5 74.73 113.70 -4.70
CA PHE A 5 73.74 112.64 -4.95
C PHE A 5 73.34 112.48 -6.42
N ILE A 6 73.98 113.22 -7.32
CA ILE A 6 73.79 113.16 -8.78
C ILE A 6 74.94 112.44 -9.51
N ASP A 7 75.86 111.84 -8.76
CA ASP A 7 76.96 111.01 -9.26
C ASP A 7 76.64 109.51 -9.01
N PRO A 8 76.50 108.67 -10.06
CA PRO A 8 76.22 107.24 -9.94
C PRO A 8 77.22 106.46 -9.08
N GLN A 9 78.49 106.86 -9.05
CA GLN A 9 79.52 106.17 -8.28
C GLN A 9 79.42 106.53 -6.79
N ARG A 10 79.17 107.79 -6.48
CA ARG A 10 78.98 108.27 -5.09
C ARG A 10 77.67 107.75 -4.48
N ARG A 11 76.64 107.55 -5.30
CA ARG A 11 75.35 107.01 -4.86
C ARG A 11 75.40 105.55 -4.42
N ARG A 12 76.44 104.76 -4.74
CA ARG A 12 76.55 103.36 -4.25
C ARG A 12 76.58 103.25 -2.72
N GLY A 13 77.01 104.32 -2.04
CA GLY A 13 77.00 104.42 -0.58
C GLY A 13 75.76 105.12 0.01
N ALA A 14 74.81 105.54 -0.84
CA ALA A 14 73.59 106.19 -0.40
C ALA A 14 72.55 105.14 0.05
N LYS A 15 72.01 105.32 1.25
CA LYS A 15 70.91 104.53 1.80
C LYS A 15 69.64 105.35 1.83
N LEU A 16 68.54 104.71 1.45
CA LEU A 16 67.21 105.28 1.54
C LEU A 16 66.74 105.19 2.99
N ILE A 17 66.60 106.33 3.66
CA ILE A 17 66.11 106.39 5.06
C ILE A 17 64.63 106.73 5.14
N PHE A 18 64.10 107.39 4.11
CA PHE A 18 62.66 107.55 3.90
C PHE A 18 62.33 107.27 2.43
N PRO A 19 61.64 106.15 2.13
CA PRO A 19 61.30 105.81 0.75
C PRO A 19 60.33 106.79 0.15
N ALA A 20 60.29 106.85 -1.20
CA ALA A 20 59.41 107.75 -1.92
C ALA A 20 57.96 107.61 -1.44
N HIS A 21 57.48 108.66 -0.79
CA HIS A 21 56.12 108.71 -0.27
C HIS A 21 55.45 110.01 -0.68
N GLN A 22 54.20 109.89 -1.12
CA GLN A 22 53.41 111.06 -1.50
C GLN A 22 52.88 111.73 -0.23
N LEU A 23 53.28 112.99 -0.01
CA LEU A 23 52.85 113.82 1.11
C LEU A 23 52.22 115.11 0.59
N VAL A 24 51.24 115.62 1.33
CA VAL A 24 50.61 116.93 1.04
C VAL A 24 51.46 118.03 1.65
N VAL A 25 51.92 118.96 0.82
CA VAL A 25 52.73 120.11 1.24
C VAL A 25 51.95 121.39 0.94
N CYS A 26 51.78 122.24 1.96
CA CYS A 26 51.20 123.57 1.80
C CYS A 26 52.26 124.47 1.17
N THR A 27 52.07 124.94 -0.07
CA THR A 27 52.99 125.88 -0.68
C THR A 27 52.48 127.30 -0.47
N ASP A 28 53.30 128.15 0.15
CA ASP A 28 53.04 129.58 0.34
C ASP A 28 53.94 130.36 -0.63
N SER A 29 53.33 130.98 -1.64
CA SER A 29 54.03 131.77 -2.65
C SER A 29 53.35 133.13 -2.75
N TYR A 30 54.07 134.20 -2.36
CA TYR A 30 53.57 135.58 -2.43
C TYR A 30 52.20 135.78 -1.74
N GLY A 31 51.96 135.10 -0.61
CA GLY A 31 50.72 135.20 0.17
C GLY A 31 49.57 134.31 -0.33
N ILE A 32 49.76 133.57 -1.42
CA ILE A 32 48.81 132.56 -1.91
C ILE A 32 49.21 131.20 -1.36
N ARG A 33 48.30 130.57 -0.61
CA ARG A 33 48.47 129.22 -0.07
C ARG A 33 47.72 128.21 -0.91
N THR A 34 48.46 127.24 -1.42
CA THR A 34 47.90 126.07 -2.14
C THR A 34 48.41 124.79 -1.51
N GLN A 35 47.68 123.69 -1.68
CA GLN A 35 48.11 122.37 -1.25
C GLN A 35 48.46 121.55 -2.47
N LEU A 36 49.70 121.10 -2.54
CA LEU A 36 50.20 120.27 -3.63
C LEU A 36 50.71 118.95 -3.07
N LYS A 37 50.67 117.91 -3.90
CA LYS A 37 51.20 116.60 -3.55
C LYS A 37 52.64 116.49 -4.03
N PHE A 38 53.54 116.16 -3.12
CA PHE A 38 54.95 115.93 -3.41
C PHE A 38 55.34 114.51 -3.05
N ASN A 39 56.14 113.88 -3.90
CA ASN A 39 56.88 112.69 -3.56
C ASN A 39 58.12 113.13 -2.78
N VAL A 40 58.15 112.78 -1.49
CA VAL A 40 59.26 113.09 -0.58
C VAL A 40 60.15 111.87 -0.47
N VAL A 41 61.44 112.07 -0.67
CA VAL A 41 62.47 111.04 -0.57
C VAL A 41 63.61 111.57 0.28
N VAL A 42 64.12 110.75 1.20
CA VAL A 42 65.30 111.09 1.97
C VAL A 42 66.37 110.01 1.86
N GLU A 43 67.55 110.43 1.46
CA GLU A 43 68.73 109.60 1.26
C GLU A 43 69.86 110.06 2.17
N LYS A 44 70.66 109.11 2.67
CA LYS A 44 71.81 109.36 3.56
C LYS A 44 73.05 108.66 3.04
N MET A 45 74.20 109.32 3.13
CA MET A 45 75.52 108.69 2.98
C MET A 45 76.18 108.56 4.34
N ASP A 46 76.19 107.34 4.90
CA ASP A 46 76.61 107.09 6.28
C ASP A 46 78.04 107.54 6.58
N LEU A 47 78.97 107.34 5.63
CA LEU A 47 80.39 107.63 5.84
C LEU A 47 80.74 109.13 5.77
N GLN A 48 79.80 109.98 5.34
CA GLN A 48 80.05 111.41 5.08
C GLN A 48 79.20 112.34 5.95
N ASN A 49 78.37 111.81 6.87
CA ASN A 49 77.36 112.60 7.59
C ASN A 49 76.64 113.57 6.65
N LEU A 50 76.08 113.00 5.59
CA LEU A 50 75.47 113.74 4.52
C LEU A 50 74.08 113.17 4.26
N ILE A 51 73.07 114.03 4.28
CA ILE A 51 71.70 113.66 3.90
C ILE A 51 71.18 114.56 2.80
N GLN A 52 70.28 114.03 1.98
CA GLN A 52 69.57 114.78 0.98
C GLN A 52 68.07 114.49 1.07
N ILE A 53 67.30 115.55 1.18
CA ILE A 53 65.85 115.54 1.11
C ILE A 53 65.46 116.07 -0.25
N ARG A 54 64.61 115.32 -0.94
CA ARG A 54 64.12 115.68 -2.27
C ARG A 54 62.61 115.64 -2.29
N LEU A 55 62.02 116.76 -2.72
CA LEU A 55 60.59 116.92 -2.93
C LEU A 55 60.37 117.05 -4.43
N THR A 56 59.59 116.14 -5.00
CA THR A 56 59.22 116.17 -6.42
C THR A 56 57.71 116.29 -6.54
N GLU A 57 57.19 117.31 -7.23
CA GLU A 57 55.74 117.49 -7.39
C GLU A 57 55.15 116.28 -8.13
N SER A 58 54.06 115.70 -7.61
CA SER A 58 53.48 114.49 -8.19
C SER A 58 52.87 114.71 -9.58
N ALA A 59 52.41 115.93 -9.87
CA ALA A 59 51.85 116.29 -11.18
C ALA A 59 52.92 116.64 -12.21
N ASP A 60 54.12 117.02 -11.78
CA ASP A 60 55.21 117.48 -12.64
C ASP A 60 56.56 117.15 -12.00
N GLN A 61 57.22 116.10 -12.51
CA GLN A 61 58.51 115.66 -11.97
C GLN A 61 59.67 116.62 -12.23
N SER A 62 59.49 117.59 -13.15
CA SER A 62 60.50 118.63 -13.39
C SER A 62 60.56 119.64 -12.25
N LYS A 63 59.46 119.80 -11.51
CA LYS A 63 59.39 120.65 -10.31
C LYS A 63 59.93 119.89 -9.12
N MET A 64 61.21 120.11 -8.86
CA MET A 64 61.95 119.44 -7.82
C MET A 64 62.64 120.44 -6.90
N PHE A 65 62.58 120.15 -5.61
CA PHE A 65 63.28 120.89 -4.57
C PHE A 65 64.21 119.95 -3.83
N VAL A 66 65.41 120.41 -3.53
CA VAL A 66 66.46 119.62 -2.89
C VAL A 66 67.06 120.40 -1.73
N SER A 67 67.22 119.71 -0.60
CA SER A 67 67.94 120.19 0.58
C SER A 67 69.04 119.17 0.88
N THR A 68 70.30 119.59 0.72
CA THR A 68 71.47 118.77 1.07
C THR A 68 72.05 119.29 2.38
N ILE A 69 72.17 118.42 3.38
CA ILE A 69 72.63 118.76 4.72
C ILE A 69 73.88 117.92 5.02
N ASP A 70 75.00 118.59 5.11
CA ASP A 70 76.31 118.09 5.55
C ASP A 70 76.60 118.51 7.00
N ASN A 71 77.80 118.21 7.52
CA ASN A 71 78.17 118.62 8.88
C ASN A 71 78.17 120.15 9.07
N ALA A 72 78.61 120.93 8.08
CA ALA A 72 78.72 122.38 8.22
C ALA A 72 77.34 123.05 8.28
N SER A 73 76.46 122.71 7.33
CA SER A 73 75.07 123.16 7.32
C SER A 73 74.29 122.63 8.52
N TYR A 74 74.59 121.41 9.01
CA TYR A 74 73.99 120.89 10.23
C TYR A 74 74.36 121.72 11.45
N GLU A 75 75.64 122.06 11.67
CA GLU A 75 76.04 122.85 12.84
C GLU A 75 75.46 124.27 12.81
N GLN A 76 75.33 124.86 11.62
CA GLN A 76 74.60 126.13 11.46
C GLN A 76 73.12 125.99 11.87
N MET A 77 72.42 125.00 11.29
CA MET A 77 71.02 124.72 11.62
C MET A 77 70.82 124.40 13.09
N ARG A 78 71.77 123.67 13.70
CA ARG A 78 71.77 123.29 15.11
C ARG A 78 71.84 124.51 16.01
N ALA A 79 72.68 125.49 15.68
CA ALA A 79 72.76 126.75 16.40
C ALA A 79 71.50 127.62 16.18
N GLU A 80 71.06 127.78 14.93
CA GLU A 80 69.90 128.62 14.56
C GLU A 80 68.58 128.12 15.16
N GLN A 81 68.39 126.79 15.21
CA GLN A 81 67.16 126.16 15.70
C GLN A 81 67.30 125.59 17.11
N SER A 82 68.43 125.83 17.79
CA SER A 82 68.70 125.33 19.14
C SER A 82 68.49 123.81 19.27
N LEU A 83 69.00 123.04 18.29
CA LEU A 83 68.84 121.58 18.29
C LEU A 83 69.82 120.93 19.29
N HIS A 84 69.28 120.17 20.24
CA HIS A 84 70.06 119.50 21.30
C HIS A 84 70.44 118.05 20.96
N VAL A 85 70.72 117.75 19.69
CA VAL A 85 71.06 116.39 19.23
C VAL A 85 72.36 116.37 18.41
N THR A 86 72.92 115.17 18.21
CA THR A 86 74.01 114.92 17.26
C THR A 86 73.48 114.83 15.84
N PHE A 87 74.35 114.84 14.82
CA PHE A 87 73.94 114.64 13.42
C PHE A 87 73.09 113.37 13.23
N GLN A 88 73.51 112.23 13.82
CA GLN A 88 72.72 111.00 13.75
C GLN A 88 71.38 111.13 14.48
N GLY A 89 71.35 111.75 15.66
CA GLY A 89 70.10 112.01 16.38
C GLY A 89 69.15 112.92 15.59
N PHE A 90 69.68 113.88 14.83
CA PHE A 90 68.90 114.70 13.90
C PHE A 90 68.31 113.87 12.76
N VAL A 91 69.06 112.97 12.15
CA VAL A 91 68.53 112.05 11.11
C VAL A 91 67.37 111.20 11.66
N ASP A 92 67.53 110.67 12.87
CA ASP A 92 66.49 109.86 13.53
C ASP A 92 65.25 110.71 13.83
N HIS A 93 65.43 111.95 14.28
CA HIS A 93 64.34 112.90 14.53
C HIS A 93 63.63 113.33 13.25
N LEU A 94 64.36 113.64 12.18
CA LEU A 94 63.80 113.96 10.87
C LEU A 94 62.95 112.80 10.33
N THR A 95 63.45 111.57 10.45
CA THR A 95 62.71 110.37 10.03
C THR A 95 61.41 110.21 10.82
N LYS A 96 61.44 110.43 12.15
CA LYS A 96 60.24 110.43 12.99
C LYS A 96 59.25 111.54 12.58
N ILE A 97 59.74 112.75 12.29
CA ILE A 97 58.91 113.86 11.80
C ILE A 97 58.21 113.48 10.49
N LEU A 98 58.93 112.88 9.54
CA LEU A 98 58.38 112.44 8.25
C LEU A 98 57.35 111.32 8.41
N GLU A 99 57.57 110.36 9.31
CA GLU A 99 56.58 109.34 9.65
C GLU A 99 55.33 109.94 10.30
N ARG A 100 55.48 110.97 11.15
CA ARG A 100 54.33 111.73 11.69
C ARG A 100 53.61 112.54 10.60
N CYS A 101 54.32 113.04 9.59
CA CYS A 101 53.71 113.68 8.42
C CYS A 101 52.91 112.69 7.58
N LYS A 102 53.40 111.46 7.42
CA LYS A 102 52.68 110.37 6.75
C LYS A 102 51.38 109.98 7.47
N ARG A 103 51.36 110.12 8.79
CA ARG A 103 50.17 109.90 9.64
C ARG A 103 49.28 111.13 9.77
N GLU A 104 49.60 112.23 9.08
CA GLU A 104 48.89 113.52 9.14
C GLU A 104 48.87 114.17 10.55
N GLU A 105 49.75 113.74 11.45
CA GLU A 105 49.95 114.36 12.77
C GLU A 105 50.76 115.66 12.66
N LEU A 106 51.72 115.68 11.74
CA LEU A 106 52.50 116.85 11.37
C LEU A 106 52.22 117.23 9.92
N HIS A 107 52.44 118.50 9.61
CA HIS A 107 52.14 119.09 8.30
C HIS A 107 53.40 119.72 7.73
N MET A 108 53.54 119.69 6.41
CA MET A 108 54.65 120.28 5.69
C MET A 108 54.21 121.58 5.01
N SER A 109 55.04 122.62 5.09
CA SER A 109 54.87 123.88 4.37
C SER A 109 56.13 124.22 3.59
N LEU A 110 56.00 124.53 2.30
CA LEU A 110 57.08 125.06 1.47
C LEU A 110 56.82 126.56 1.28
N VAL A 111 57.56 127.37 2.01
CA VAL A 111 57.50 128.83 1.92
C VAL A 111 58.51 129.30 0.87
N LYS A 112 58.02 129.98 -0.16
CA LYS A 112 58.83 130.48 -1.27
C LYS A 112 59.04 131.98 -1.13
N ASP A 113 60.27 132.39 -0.86
CA ASP A 113 60.71 133.79 -0.92
C ASP A 113 61.72 133.97 -2.08
N ASP A 114 61.93 135.21 -2.54
CA ASP A 114 62.77 135.56 -3.70
C ASP A 114 64.26 135.22 -3.49
N SER A 115 64.69 135.09 -2.23
CA SER A 115 66.08 134.82 -1.86
C SER A 115 66.31 133.44 -1.24
N VAL A 116 65.31 132.85 -0.58
CA VAL A 116 65.43 131.58 0.17
C VAL A 116 64.10 130.83 0.13
N HIS A 117 64.14 129.52 -0.09
CA HIS A 117 62.96 128.67 0.16
C HIS A 117 63.14 127.88 1.44
N LEU A 118 62.07 127.77 2.22
CA LEU A 118 62.06 127.09 3.51
C LEU A 118 61.02 125.97 3.52
N LEU A 119 61.48 124.77 3.85
CA LEU A 119 60.62 123.62 4.14
C LEU A 119 60.38 123.54 5.64
N GLN A 120 59.16 123.78 6.08
CA GLN A 120 58.76 123.79 7.49
C GLN A 120 57.92 122.56 7.83
N PHE A 121 58.21 121.93 8.96
CA PHE A 121 57.41 120.88 9.57
C PHE A 121 56.70 121.47 10.78
N PHE A 122 55.38 121.47 10.77
CA PHE A 122 54.59 122.13 11.80
C PHE A 122 53.41 121.29 12.27
N GLU A 123 53.02 121.52 13.51
CA GLU A 123 51.82 120.97 14.12
C GLU A 123 50.75 122.05 14.15
N LYS A 124 49.54 121.71 13.68
CA LYS A 124 48.41 122.63 13.75
C LYS A 124 47.93 122.71 15.18
N SER A 125 47.80 123.92 15.71
CA SER A 125 47.24 124.18 17.03
C SER A 125 46.18 125.27 16.92
N SER A 126 45.22 125.28 17.85
CA SER A 126 44.07 126.19 17.86
C SER A 126 44.46 127.66 18.03
N PHE A 127 45.64 127.93 18.60
CA PHE A 127 46.15 129.30 18.80
C PHE A 127 47.17 129.70 17.73
N LYS A 128 48.25 128.93 17.58
CA LYS A 128 49.32 129.19 16.61
C LYS A 128 50.01 127.89 16.26
N ASN A 129 50.26 127.67 14.96
CA ASN A 129 51.02 126.51 14.50
C ASN A 129 52.41 126.46 15.15
N LEU A 130 52.77 125.29 15.68
CA LEU A 130 54.08 125.04 16.28
C LEU A 130 55.01 124.49 15.20
N THR A 131 56.07 125.22 14.85
CA THR A 131 57.10 124.72 13.92
C THR A 131 58.10 123.86 14.68
N HIS A 132 58.22 122.59 14.29
CA HIS A 132 59.12 121.61 14.90
C HIS A 132 60.51 121.62 14.28
N LEU A 133 60.59 121.89 12.98
CA LEU A 133 61.84 121.93 12.22
C LEU A 133 61.61 122.76 10.95
N PHE A 134 62.60 123.56 10.55
CA PHE A 134 62.62 124.15 9.21
C PHE A 134 63.94 123.90 8.51
N LEU A 135 63.92 123.69 7.21
CA LEU A 135 65.09 123.36 6.40
C LEU A 135 65.18 124.34 5.24
N GLN A 136 66.38 124.84 4.97
CA GLN A 136 66.62 125.57 3.73
C GLN A 136 66.57 124.58 2.57
N ILE A 137 65.74 124.88 1.58
CA ILE A 137 65.55 124.04 0.41
C ILE A 137 65.73 124.89 -0.84
N GLN A 138 66.26 124.30 -1.91
CA GLN A 138 66.55 125.01 -3.15
C GLN A 138 65.79 124.36 -4.29
N VAL A 139 65.45 125.16 -5.32
CA VAL A 139 64.98 124.59 -6.59
C VAL A 139 66.13 123.78 -7.19
N ALA A 140 65.85 122.53 -7.56
CA ALA A 140 66.85 121.65 -8.15
C ALA A 140 67.34 122.20 -9.50
N SER A 141 68.64 122.07 -9.77
CA SER A 141 69.19 122.39 -11.09
C SER A 141 68.65 121.44 -12.17
N THR A 142 68.63 121.89 -13.42
CA THR A 142 68.23 121.05 -14.57
C THR A 142 69.00 119.73 -14.62
N GLU A 143 70.30 119.75 -14.33
CA GLU A 143 71.14 118.54 -14.28
C GLU A 143 70.65 117.55 -13.21
N THR A 144 70.31 118.05 -12.01
CA THR A 144 69.78 117.24 -10.91
C THR A 144 68.43 116.62 -11.26
N VAL A 145 67.54 117.42 -11.86
CA VAL A 145 66.23 116.98 -12.32
C VAL A 145 66.38 115.86 -13.35
N LEU A 146 67.17 116.07 -14.40
CA LEU A 146 67.40 115.09 -15.45
C LEU A 146 68.00 113.80 -14.91
N PHE A 147 68.97 113.90 -14.01
CA PHE A 147 69.59 112.74 -13.38
C PHE A 147 68.56 111.86 -12.66
N HIS A 148 67.75 112.45 -11.79
CA HIS A 148 66.76 111.69 -11.01
C HIS A 148 65.60 111.18 -11.86
N ILE A 149 65.17 111.92 -12.89
CA ILE A 149 64.17 111.43 -13.85
C ILE A 149 64.71 110.22 -14.61
N ASN A 150 65.94 110.29 -15.13
CA ASN A 150 66.57 109.16 -15.82
C ASN A 150 66.73 107.93 -14.90
N LEU A 151 67.09 108.14 -13.63
CA LEU A 151 67.18 107.06 -12.66
C LEU A 151 65.81 106.41 -12.39
N ALA A 152 64.76 107.21 -12.26
CA ALA A 152 63.39 106.71 -12.11
C ALA A 152 62.93 105.94 -13.36
N LEU A 153 63.23 106.46 -14.56
CA LEU A 153 62.93 105.79 -15.82
C LEU A 153 63.64 104.43 -15.94
N GLN A 154 64.93 104.36 -15.62
CA GLN A 154 65.67 103.10 -15.64
C GLN A 154 65.04 102.08 -14.69
N THR A 155 64.72 102.50 -13.46
CA THR A 155 64.09 101.64 -12.46
C THR A 155 62.74 101.12 -12.95
N LEU A 156 61.92 101.98 -13.56
CA LEU A 156 60.62 101.59 -14.11
C LEU A 156 60.76 100.65 -15.33
N GLN A 157 61.77 100.86 -16.18
CA GLN A 157 62.06 99.98 -17.32
C GLN A 157 62.47 98.58 -16.86
N ASP A 158 63.35 98.48 -15.87
CA ASP A 158 63.78 97.19 -15.30
C ASP A 158 62.60 96.44 -14.67
N GLN A 159 61.74 97.16 -13.93
CA GLN A 159 60.51 96.61 -13.37
C GLN A 159 59.53 96.13 -14.46
N ALA A 160 59.32 96.93 -15.51
CA ALA A 160 58.45 96.57 -16.62
C ALA A 160 58.96 95.33 -17.37
N ALA A 161 60.26 95.24 -17.61
CA ALA A 161 60.90 94.06 -18.22
C ALA A 161 60.72 92.80 -17.34
N GLY A 162 60.89 92.94 -16.02
CA GLY A 162 60.63 91.86 -15.07
C GLY A 162 59.18 91.37 -15.11
N TYR A 163 58.21 92.29 -15.12
CA TYR A 163 56.79 91.93 -15.24
C TYR A 163 56.47 91.28 -16.59
N ALA A 164 57.03 91.78 -17.69
CA ALA A 164 56.84 91.18 -19.02
C ALA A 164 57.34 89.72 -19.07
N GLY A 165 58.51 89.44 -18.49
CA GLY A 165 59.04 88.08 -18.38
C GLY A 165 58.14 87.16 -17.55
N GLN A 166 57.60 87.68 -16.44
CA GLN A 166 56.67 86.93 -15.58
C GLN A 166 55.35 86.60 -16.30
N VAL A 167 54.81 87.55 -17.07
CA VAL A 167 53.61 87.34 -17.89
C VAL A 167 53.85 86.28 -18.95
N ALA A 168 54.98 86.34 -19.67
CA ALA A 168 55.32 85.34 -20.69
C ALA A 168 55.43 83.92 -20.08
N LYS A 169 56.01 83.80 -18.89
CA LYS A 169 56.06 82.53 -18.16
C LYS A 169 54.66 81.99 -17.85
N TYR A 170 53.78 82.82 -17.30
CA TYR A 170 52.41 82.39 -16.98
C TYR A 170 51.59 82.04 -18.22
N GLN A 171 51.78 82.74 -19.34
CA GLN A 171 51.13 82.40 -20.62
C GLN A 171 51.56 81.02 -21.13
N SER A 172 52.85 80.69 -21.04
CA SER A 172 53.36 79.36 -21.42
C SER A 172 52.80 78.25 -20.52
N GLU A 173 52.77 78.47 -19.20
CA GLU A 173 52.18 77.51 -18.25
C GLU A 173 50.67 77.29 -18.51
N LEU A 174 49.94 78.36 -18.82
CA LEU A 174 48.51 78.28 -19.11
C LEU A 174 48.24 77.46 -20.38
N THR A 175 48.99 77.76 -21.45
CA THR A 175 48.90 77.01 -22.72
C THR A 175 49.19 75.52 -22.52
N GLY A 176 50.23 75.18 -21.74
CA GLY A 176 50.55 73.79 -21.43
C GLY A 176 49.46 73.07 -20.62
N ARG A 177 48.75 73.80 -19.75
CA ARG A 177 47.59 73.26 -19.02
C ARG A 177 46.39 73.04 -19.93
N ASP A 178 46.11 73.98 -20.85
CA ASP A 178 45.02 73.84 -21.81
C ASP A 178 45.22 72.61 -22.72
N ASP A 179 46.45 72.38 -23.19
CA ASP A 179 46.80 71.17 -23.94
C ASP A 179 46.55 69.89 -23.14
N ALA A 180 46.90 69.89 -21.84
CA ALA A 180 46.66 68.75 -20.97
C ALA A 180 45.16 68.49 -20.75
N ILE A 181 44.37 69.55 -20.58
CA ILE A 181 42.91 69.47 -20.48
C ILE A 181 42.34 68.85 -21.76
N HIS A 182 42.76 69.30 -22.94
CA HIS A 182 42.30 68.75 -24.21
C HIS A 182 42.65 67.27 -24.37
N ARG A 183 43.85 66.85 -23.97
CA ARG A 183 44.23 65.41 -23.98
C ARG A 183 43.34 64.58 -23.07
N LEU A 184 43.16 65.00 -21.81
CA LEU A 184 42.33 64.29 -20.85
C LEU A 184 40.86 64.22 -21.28
N GLN A 185 40.31 65.29 -21.86
CA GLN A 185 38.96 65.29 -22.44
C GLN A 185 38.83 64.32 -23.61
N GLY A 186 39.90 64.10 -24.39
CA GLY A 186 39.95 63.08 -25.44
C GLY A 186 39.91 61.67 -24.85
N GLU A 187 40.71 61.40 -23.82
CA GLU A 187 40.74 60.10 -23.13
C GLU A 187 39.39 59.76 -22.48
N VAL A 188 38.75 60.72 -21.80
CA VAL A 188 37.43 60.54 -21.21
C VAL A 188 36.39 60.19 -22.28
N ARG A 189 36.40 60.89 -23.42
CA ARG A 189 35.50 60.56 -24.54
C ARG A 189 35.74 59.15 -25.07
N ALA A 190 37.00 58.75 -25.24
CA ALA A 190 37.35 57.40 -25.70
C ALA A 190 36.96 56.31 -24.70
N LEU A 191 37.13 56.55 -23.40
CA LEU A 191 36.71 55.62 -22.34
C LEU A 191 35.19 55.49 -22.29
N ASN A 192 34.45 56.59 -22.34
CA ASN A 192 32.99 56.57 -22.37
C ASN A 192 32.47 55.81 -23.62
N GLY A 193 33.09 56.01 -24.79
CA GLY A 193 32.77 55.22 -25.98
C GLY A 193 32.94 53.72 -25.77
N ARG A 194 34.08 53.29 -25.22
CA ARG A 194 34.34 51.88 -24.90
C ARG A 194 33.38 51.30 -23.87
N LEU A 195 32.99 52.10 -22.87
CA LEU A 195 32.04 51.68 -21.84
C LEU A 195 30.66 51.38 -22.46
N VAL A 196 30.16 52.29 -23.30
CA VAL A 196 28.89 52.12 -24.02
C VAL A 196 28.94 50.90 -24.95
N GLU A 197 30.05 50.68 -25.65
CA GLU A 197 30.24 49.47 -26.47
C GLU A 197 30.20 48.20 -25.62
N GLN A 198 30.87 48.18 -24.45
CA GLN A 198 30.82 47.03 -23.53
C GLN A 198 29.43 46.81 -22.96
N GLU A 199 28.72 47.85 -22.54
CA GLU A 199 27.34 47.76 -22.05
C GLU A 199 26.43 47.15 -23.12
N ASN A 200 26.53 47.60 -24.37
CA ASN A 200 25.76 47.06 -25.49
C ASN A 200 26.11 45.58 -25.76
N LEU A 201 27.39 45.20 -25.68
CA LEU A 201 27.81 43.80 -25.84
C LEU A 201 27.23 42.90 -24.74
N VAL A 202 27.28 43.33 -23.49
CA VAL A 202 26.72 42.59 -22.35
C VAL A 202 25.21 42.51 -22.46
N PHE A 203 24.55 43.62 -22.79
CA PHE A 203 23.10 43.66 -22.99
C PHE A 203 22.65 42.69 -24.09
N ASN A 204 23.34 42.67 -25.22
CA ASN A 204 23.04 41.75 -26.33
C ASN A 204 23.24 40.29 -25.92
N ARG A 205 24.35 39.95 -25.25
CA ARG A 205 24.59 38.59 -24.73
C ARG A 205 23.51 38.15 -23.75
N ASN A 206 23.16 39.00 -22.81
CA ASN A 206 22.13 38.69 -21.82
C ASN A 206 20.76 38.51 -22.49
N THR A 207 20.43 39.35 -23.48
CA THR A 207 19.20 39.22 -24.25
C THR A 207 19.15 37.89 -25.01
N GLU A 208 20.25 37.50 -25.66
CA GLU A 208 20.35 36.19 -26.32
C GLU A 208 20.23 35.02 -25.34
N GLU A 209 20.86 35.10 -24.17
CA GLU A 209 20.80 34.06 -23.14
C GLU A 209 19.39 33.92 -22.56
N VAL A 210 18.73 35.04 -22.25
CA VAL A 210 17.34 35.06 -21.80
C VAL A 210 16.43 34.43 -22.85
N ASN A 211 16.60 34.79 -24.13
CA ASN A 211 15.82 34.19 -25.21
C ASN A 211 16.05 32.68 -25.32
N ARG A 212 17.30 32.20 -25.19
CA ARG A 212 17.61 30.76 -25.17
C ARG A 212 16.95 30.05 -23.99
N LEU A 213 17.03 30.62 -22.78
CA LEU A 213 16.41 30.05 -21.59
C LEU A 213 14.89 30.00 -21.72
N GLN A 214 14.27 31.04 -22.25
CA GLN A 214 12.83 31.06 -22.54
C GLN A 214 12.42 29.95 -23.51
N GLN A 215 13.21 29.71 -24.57
CA GLN A 215 12.97 28.61 -25.50
C GLN A 215 13.10 27.25 -24.82
N THR A 216 14.11 27.05 -23.98
CA THR A 216 14.29 25.81 -23.20
C THR A 216 13.12 25.58 -22.25
N ILE A 217 12.69 26.60 -21.51
CA ILE A 217 11.52 26.51 -20.60
C ILE A 217 10.27 26.13 -21.39
N LYS A 218 10.05 26.75 -22.55
CA LYS A 218 8.92 26.41 -23.42
C LYS A 218 8.94 24.94 -23.82
N HIS A 219 10.08 24.45 -24.31
CA HIS A 219 10.22 23.04 -24.71
C HIS A 219 10.02 22.07 -23.53
N VAL A 220 10.55 22.39 -22.34
CA VAL A 220 10.35 21.56 -21.14
C VAL A 220 8.88 21.53 -20.73
N ASN A 221 8.18 22.66 -20.78
CA ASN A 221 6.75 22.72 -20.48
C ASN A 221 5.92 21.92 -21.49
N GLU A 222 6.22 22.02 -22.79
CA GLU A 222 5.55 21.22 -23.83
C GLU A 222 5.78 19.72 -23.62
N SER A 223 7.01 19.31 -23.31
CA SER A 223 7.35 17.91 -22.99
C SER A 223 6.63 17.41 -21.73
N LYS A 224 6.61 18.24 -20.67
CA LYS A 224 5.87 17.94 -19.43
C LYS A 224 4.38 17.76 -19.71
N GLU A 225 3.78 18.64 -20.51
CA GLU A 225 2.34 18.57 -20.82
C GLU A 225 2.01 17.30 -21.63
N LEU A 226 2.90 16.91 -22.56
CA LEU A 226 2.76 15.67 -23.32
C LEU A 226 2.83 14.45 -22.40
N GLU A 227 3.80 14.41 -21.49
CA GLU A 227 3.97 13.31 -20.54
C GLU A 227 2.81 13.26 -19.53
N GLU A 228 2.31 14.40 -19.08
CA GLU A 228 1.12 14.47 -18.21
C GLU A 228 -0.12 13.91 -18.92
N LYS A 229 -0.33 14.23 -20.20
CA LYS A 229 -1.40 13.64 -21.01
C LYS A 229 -1.22 12.12 -21.16
N ARG A 230 0.00 11.66 -21.38
CA ARG A 230 0.33 10.22 -21.47
C ARG A 230 0.01 9.49 -20.17
N LEU A 231 0.48 10.02 -19.04
CA LEU A 231 0.24 9.45 -17.71
C LEU A 231 -1.25 9.45 -17.35
N LYS A 232 -1.99 10.54 -17.63
CA LYS A 232 -3.45 10.57 -17.46
C LYS A 232 -4.16 9.48 -18.25
N THR A 233 -3.74 9.25 -19.50
CA THR A 233 -4.29 8.19 -20.35
C THR A 233 -4.02 6.81 -19.75
N ILE A 234 -2.80 6.56 -19.26
CA ILE A 234 -2.43 5.29 -18.59
C ILE A 234 -3.25 5.09 -17.32
N ILE A 235 -3.38 6.13 -16.48
CA ILE A 235 -4.17 6.08 -15.23
C ILE A 235 -5.63 5.78 -15.55
N SER A 236 -6.21 6.44 -16.55
CA SER A 236 -7.60 6.18 -16.99
C SER A 236 -7.78 4.72 -17.42
N GLY A 237 -6.86 4.17 -18.21
CA GLY A 237 -6.91 2.77 -18.63
C GLY A 237 -6.72 1.78 -17.48
N MET A 238 -5.88 2.11 -16.48
CA MET A 238 -5.75 1.30 -15.26
C MET A 238 -7.03 1.35 -14.42
N GLN A 239 -7.67 2.51 -14.32
CA GLN A 239 -8.93 2.67 -13.59
C GLN A 239 -10.05 1.83 -14.24
N GLU A 240 -10.20 1.89 -15.56
CA GLU A 240 -11.15 1.04 -16.29
C GLU A 240 -10.90 -0.44 -16.05
N LYS A 241 -9.64 -0.87 -16.00
CA LYS A 241 -9.28 -2.26 -15.72
C LYS A 241 -9.63 -2.67 -14.29
N ILE A 242 -9.41 -1.79 -13.31
CA ILE A 242 -9.81 -2.01 -11.91
C ILE A 242 -11.33 -2.13 -11.83
N ASP A 243 -12.08 -1.25 -12.48
CA ASP A 243 -13.55 -1.26 -12.47
C ASP A 243 -14.09 -2.54 -13.11
N GLN A 244 -13.50 -2.98 -14.22
CA GLN A 244 -13.83 -4.25 -14.87
C GLN A 244 -13.54 -5.45 -13.95
N GLN A 245 -12.36 -5.49 -13.32
CA GLN A 245 -12.00 -6.56 -12.38
C GLN A 245 -12.95 -6.57 -11.17
N ASN A 246 -13.29 -5.41 -10.61
CA ASN A 246 -14.26 -5.31 -9.50
C ASN A 246 -15.63 -5.85 -9.92
N LYS A 247 -16.09 -5.54 -11.13
CA LYS A 247 -17.35 -6.06 -11.67
C LYS A 247 -17.30 -7.58 -11.82
N GLU A 248 -16.21 -8.12 -12.37
CA GLU A 248 -16.00 -9.57 -12.48
C GLU A 248 -16.00 -10.25 -11.11
N LEU A 249 -15.30 -9.66 -10.13
CA LEU A 249 -15.20 -10.18 -8.77
C LEU A 249 -16.57 -10.18 -8.06
N LEU A 250 -17.37 -9.13 -8.27
CA LEU A 250 -18.75 -9.04 -7.78
C LEU A 250 -19.62 -10.15 -8.39
N THR A 251 -19.62 -10.29 -9.72
CA THR A 251 -20.39 -11.34 -10.40
C THR A 251 -19.92 -12.76 -10.03
N GLY A 252 -18.61 -12.93 -9.79
CA GLY A 252 -18.05 -14.18 -9.29
C GLY A 252 -18.56 -14.51 -7.88
N THR A 253 -18.60 -13.51 -7.01
CA THR A 253 -19.13 -13.64 -5.64
C THR A 253 -20.63 -13.98 -5.65
N GLU A 254 -21.42 -13.33 -6.51
CA GLU A 254 -22.84 -13.65 -6.70
C GLU A 254 -23.05 -15.10 -7.18
N LYS A 255 -22.24 -15.57 -8.15
CA LYS A 255 -22.27 -16.96 -8.61
C LYS A 255 -21.92 -17.94 -7.49
N ILE A 256 -20.83 -17.69 -6.76
CA ILE A 256 -20.42 -18.52 -5.61
C ILE A 256 -21.54 -18.58 -4.56
N MET A 257 -22.18 -17.45 -4.27
CA MET A 257 -23.30 -17.40 -3.33
C MET A 257 -24.49 -18.23 -3.84
N HIS A 258 -24.84 -18.14 -5.12
CA HIS A 258 -25.91 -18.94 -5.72
C HIS A 258 -25.58 -20.44 -5.68
N ASP A 259 -24.37 -20.82 -6.06
CA ASP A 259 -23.91 -22.21 -6.03
C ASP A 259 -23.83 -22.75 -4.61
N SER A 260 -23.41 -21.94 -3.64
CA SER A 260 -23.41 -22.30 -2.22
C SER A 260 -24.83 -22.56 -1.71
N LYS A 261 -25.81 -21.72 -2.05
CA LYS A 261 -27.23 -21.97 -1.73
C LYS A 261 -27.74 -23.27 -2.38
N ARG A 262 -27.37 -23.51 -3.64
CA ARG A 262 -27.75 -24.75 -4.35
C ARG A 262 -27.10 -25.99 -3.72
N TYR A 263 -25.84 -25.87 -3.31
CA TYR A 263 -25.12 -26.94 -2.61
C TYR A 263 -25.76 -27.25 -1.26
N GLU A 264 -26.12 -26.23 -0.48
CA GLU A 264 -26.81 -26.40 0.81
C GLU A 264 -28.14 -27.14 0.63
N ALA A 265 -28.96 -26.75 -0.36
CA ALA A 265 -30.22 -27.41 -0.67
C ALA A 265 -30.02 -28.88 -1.09
N LEU A 266 -29.08 -29.15 -2.00
CA LEU A 266 -28.74 -30.51 -2.40
C LEU A 266 -28.20 -31.34 -1.24
N ARG A 267 -27.45 -30.73 -0.33
CA ARG A 267 -26.92 -31.37 0.87
C ARG A 267 -28.04 -31.76 1.83
N GLU A 268 -29.01 -30.89 2.07
CA GLU A 268 -30.22 -31.20 2.86
C GLU A 268 -31.01 -32.36 2.24
N ASP A 269 -31.25 -32.32 0.92
CA ASP A 269 -31.96 -33.40 0.22
C ASP A 269 -31.18 -34.72 0.29
N ASN A 270 -29.85 -34.68 0.18
CA ASN A 270 -29.01 -35.87 0.36
C ASN A 270 -29.10 -36.43 1.79
N MET A 271 -29.17 -35.58 2.82
CA MET A 271 -29.42 -36.03 4.20
C MET A 271 -30.79 -36.68 4.35
N LYS A 272 -31.85 -36.08 3.77
CA LYS A 272 -33.21 -36.66 3.78
C LYS A 272 -33.22 -38.02 3.09
N LEU A 273 -32.63 -38.13 1.90
CA LEU A 273 -32.52 -39.39 1.16
C LEU A 273 -31.70 -40.45 1.89
N LYS A 274 -30.61 -40.07 2.57
CA LYS A 274 -29.84 -40.99 3.42
C LYS A 274 -30.67 -41.49 4.61
N SER A 275 -31.40 -40.60 5.27
CA SER A 275 -32.30 -40.97 6.37
C SER A 275 -33.40 -41.92 5.89
N HIS A 276 -34.01 -41.64 4.74
CA HIS A 276 -35.02 -42.50 4.13
C HIS A 276 -34.45 -43.86 3.70
N ASN A 277 -33.24 -43.88 3.11
CA ASN A 277 -32.55 -45.13 2.79
C ASN A 277 -32.27 -45.98 4.04
N ASN A 278 -31.87 -45.36 5.16
CA ASN A 278 -31.68 -46.08 6.41
C ASN A 278 -32.99 -46.68 6.92
N GLN A 279 -34.10 -45.93 6.86
CA GLN A 279 -35.43 -46.45 7.22
C GLN A 279 -35.84 -47.65 6.37
N LEU A 280 -35.68 -47.54 5.03
CA LEU A 280 -35.96 -48.65 4.12
C LEU A 280 -35.06 -49.85 4.38
N ARG A 281 -33.81 -49.63 4.79
CA ARG A 281 -32.87 -50.70 5.15
C ARG A 281 -33.31 -51.42 6.44
N GLU A 282 -33.76 -50.67 7.45
CA GLU A 282 -34.33 -51.23 8.68
C GLU A 282 -35.65 -51.99 8.41
N GLU A 283 -36.48 -51.52 7.48
CA GLU A 283 -37.66 -52.25 7.02
C GLU A 283 -37.28 -53.53 6.26
N ALA A 284 -36.28 -53.47 5.37
CA ALA A 284 -35.79 -54.63 4.65
C ALA A 284 -35.21 -55.69 5.60
N ASP A 285 -34.45 -55.28 6.62
CA ASP A 285 -33.91 -56.18 7.64
C ASP A 285 -35.03 -56.77 8.53
N ARG A 286 -36.08 -56.00 8.85
CA ARG A 286 -37.30 -56.51 9.51
C ARG A 286 -38.00 -57.57 8.66
N TYR A 287 -38.29 -57.26 7.39
CA TYR A 287 -38.93 -58.23 6.49
C TYR A 287 -38.09 -59.48 6.27
N LYS A 288 -36.75 -59.34 6.23
CA LYS A 288 -35.84 -60.49 6.15
C LYS A 288 -35.89 -61.37 7.41
N SER A 289 -36.00 -60.76 8.59
CA SER A 289 -36.18 -61.49 9.85
C SER A 289 -37.53 -62.20 9.92
N ASP A 290 -38.60 -61.54 9.49
CA ASP A 290 -39.94 -62.13 9.41
C ASP A 290 -39.97 -63.30 8.41
N LEU A 291 -39.33 -63.17 7.24
CA LEU A 291 -39.22 -64.23 6.24
C LEU A 291 -38.50 -65.46 6.81
N GLN A 292 -37.41 -65.27 7.57
CA GLN A 292 -36.72 -66.37 8.27
C GLN A 292 -37.61 -67.04 9.32
N ALA A 293 -38.42 -66.26 10.05
CA ALA A 293 -39.37 -66.80 11.00
C ALA A 293 -40.47 -67.63 10.30
N TYR A 294 -40.97 -67.16 9.16
CA TYR A 294 -41.92 -67.90 8.32
C TYR A 294 -41.31 -69.19 7.76
N GLN A 295 -40.10 -69.15 7.19
CA GLN A 295 -39.40 -70.35 6.70
C GLN A 295 -39.16 -71.39 7.81
N SER A 296 -38.81 -70.94 9.01
CA SER A 296 -38.66 -71.82 10.19
C SER A 296 -39.98 -72.41 10.67
N ARG A 297 -41.12 -71.76 10.38
CA ARG A 297 -42.46 -72.28 10.64
C ARG A 297 -42.90 -73.26 9.55
N ASP A 298 -42.58 -72.95 8.30
CA ASP A 298 -42.89 -73.78 7.14
C ASP A 298 -42.14 -75.11 7.18
N GLY A 299 -40.84 -75.10 7.53
CA GLY A 299 -40.07 -76.34 7.75
C GLY A 299 -40.62 -77.22 8.88
N ARG A 300 -41.26 -76.62 9.90
CA ARG A 300 -41.98 -77.39 10.94
C ARG A 300 -43.28 -78.00 10.41
N HIS A 301 -44.00 -77.29 9.55
CA HIS A 301 -45.21 -77.80 8.90
C HIS A 301 -44.89 -78.89 7.86
N GLU A 302 -43.82 -78.75 7.08
CA GLU A 302 -43.33 -79.78 6.15
C GLU A 302 -42.95 -81.07 6.87
N SER A 303 -42.22 -80.98 7.99
CA SER A 303 -41.89 -82.13 8.82
C SER A 303 -43.16 -82.86 9.33
N ALA A 304 -44.18 -82.10 9.78
CA ALA A 304 -45.46 -82.67 10.20
C ALA A 304 -46.25 -83.32 9.04
N ILE A 305 -46.16 -82.78 7.83
CA ILE A 305 -46.79 -83.37 6.63
C ILE A 305 -46.12 -84.69 6.25
N VAL A 306 -44.80 -84.80 6.36
CA VAL A 306 -44.06 -86.05 6.10
C VAL A 306 -44.46 -87.13 7.12
N ASP A 307 -44.55 -86.80 8.40
CA ASP A 307 -44.99 -87.75 9.44
C ASP A 307 -46.46 -88.17 9.27
N LEU A 308 -47.35 -87.24 8.92
CA LEU A 308 -48.76 -87.55 8.62
C LEU A 308 -48.90 -88.42 7.36
N ARG A 309 -48.10 -88.20 6.31
CA ARG A 309 -48.06 -89.07 5.12
C ARG A 309 -47.59 -90.48 5.47
N ARG A 310 -46.60 -90.62 6.35
CA ARG A 310 -46.13 -91.92 6.84
C ARG A 310 -47.23 -92.67 7.60
N GLN A 311 -47.99 -91.97 8.44
CA GLN A 311 -49.13 -92.54 9.16
C GLN A 311 -50.28 -92.94 8.22
N LEU A 312 -50.52 -92.17 7.16
CA LEU A 312 -51.57 -92.44 6.16
C LEU A 312 -51.25 -93.71 5.34
N ILE A 313 -49.99 -93.92 4.97
CA ILE A 313 -49.53 -95.14 4.29
C ILE A 313 -49.69 -96.38 5.19
N ASP A 314 -49.35 -96.27 6.49
CA ASP A 314 -49.50 -97.38 7.45
C ASP A 314 -50.99 -97.75 7.65
N LEU A 315 -51.86 -96.74 7.77
CA LEU A 315 -53.32 -96.95 7.88
C LEU A 315 -53.93 -97.51 6.60
N GLN A 316 -53.49 -97.08 5.41
CA GLN A 316 -53.93 -97.67 4.14
C GLN A 316 -53.50 -99.14 4.02
N SER A 317 -52.32 -99.52 4.52
CA SER A 317 -51.89 -100.93 4.54
C SER A 317 -52.76 -101.79 5.45
N LYS A 318 -53.14 -101.26 6.63
CA LYS A 318 -54.02 -101.94 7.59
C LYS A 318 -55.46 -102.02 7.08
N LEU A 319 -55.95 -100.99 6.40
CA LEU A 319 -57.26 -100.99 5.75
C LEU A 319 -57.34 -102.06 4.66
N LYS A 320 -56.30 -102.20 3.83
CA LYS A 320 -56.25 -103.18 2.74
C LYS A 320 -56.22 -104.63 3.25
N ILE A 321 -55.57 -104.86 4.40
CA ILE A 321 -55.57 -106.17 5.09
C ILE A 321 -56.95 -106.45 5.71
N ALA A 322 -57.56 -105.45 6.35
CA ALA A 322 -58.89 -105.57 6.94
C ALA A 322 -60.01 -105.76 5.89
N GLU A 323 -59.91 -105.11 4.72
CA GLU A 323 -60.85 -105.29 3.59
C GLU A 323 -60.75 -106.70 3.01
N LYS A 324 -59.54 -107.27 2.92
CA LYS A 324 -59.33 -108.65 2.49
C LYS A 324 -59.94 -109.65 3.48
N GLN A 325 -59.73 -109.46 4.79
CA GLN A 325 -60.32 -110.30 5.83
C GLN A 325 -61.85 -110.15 5.90
N LYS A 326 -62.39 -108.94 5.68
CA LYS A 326 -63.83 -108.69 5.60
C LYS A 326 -64.45 -109.42 4.41
N SER A 327 -63.82 -109.38 3.23
CA SER A 327 -64.31 -110.08 2.04
C SER A 327 -64.28 -111.60 2.20
N GLU A 328 -63.29 -112.16 2.89
CA GLU A 328 -63.20 -113.61 3.18
C GLU A 328 -64.27 -114.05 4.20
N LEU A 329 -64.52 -113.24 5.24
CA LEU A 329 -65.57 -113.49 6.24
C LEU A 329 -66.99 -113.27 5.69
N GLU A 330 -67.20 -112.32 4.78
CA GLU A 330 -68.49 -112.12 4.09
C GLU A 330 -68.80 -113.29 3.14
N ALA A 331 -67.80 -113.88 2.50
CA ALA A 331 -67.96 -115.10 1.68
C ALA A 331 -68.26 -116.34 2.53
N GLU A 332 -67.63 -116.50 3.69
CA GLU A 332 -67.96 -117.56 4.67
C GLU A 332 -69.37 -117.39 5.27
N LEU A 333 -69.77 -116.16 5.60
CA LEU A 333 -71.08 -115.86 6.16
C LEU A 333 -72.22 -116.09 5.14
N GLU A 334 -72.00 -115.82 3.86
CA GLU A 334 -72.98 -116.06 2.80
C GLU A 334 -73.09 -117.56 2.44
N ALA A 335 -71.97 -118.29 2.47
CA ALA A 335 -71.96 -119.74 2.37
C ALA A 335 -72.72 -120.39 3.53
N GLU A 336 -72.52 -119.89 4.75
CA GLU A 336 -73.14 -120.46 5.95
C GLU A 336 -74.60 -120.03 6.16
N ARG A 337 -75.00 -118.84 5.65
CA ARG A 337 -76.42 -118.47 5.50
C ARG A 337 -77.15 -119.37 4.51
N ASN A 338 -76.53 -119.72 3.38
CA ASN A 338 -77.15 -120.63 2.41
C ASN A 338 -77.28 -122.05 2.98
N ILE A 339 -76.27 -122.56 3.70
CA ILE A 339 -76.35 -123.87 4.38
C ILE A 339 -77.41 -123.86 5.49
N CYS A 340 -77.49 -122.80 6.30
CA CYS A 340 -78.45 -122.67 7.38
C CYS A 340 -79.90 -122.51 6.87
N GLN A 341 -80.12 -121.77 5.77
CA GLN A 341 -81.44 -121.64 5.14
C GLN A 341 -81.92 -122.95 4.51
N THR A 342 -81.00 -123.72 3.91
CA THR A 342 -81.31 -125.03 3.31
C THR A 342 -81.62 -126.07 4.40
N LYS A 343 -80.88 -126.07 5.51
CA LYS A 343 -81.17 -126.91 6.68
C LYS A 343 -82.45 -126.51 7.39
N LYS A 344 -82.76 -125.21 7.52
CA LYS A 344 -83.99 -124.70 8.15
C LYS A 344 -85.24 -125.06 7.34
N ASN A 345 -85.19 -124.98 6.01
CA ASN A 345 -86.28 -125.40 5.15
C ASN A 345 -86.48 -126.93 5.14
N ALA A 346 -85.39 -127.70 5.17
CA ALA A 346 -85.47 -129.16 5.33
C ALA A 346 -86.03 -129.58 6.71
N LEU A 347 -85.68 -128.86 7.79
CA LEU A 347 -86.20 -129.11 9.14
C LEU A 347 -87.67 -128.71 9.29
N HIS A 348 -88.12 -127.65 8.60
CA HIS A 348 -89.51 -127.21 8.64
C HIS A 348 -90.42 -128.18 7.86
N LEU A 349 -89.99 -128.62 6.67
CA LEU A 349 -90.71 -129.64 5.89
C LEU A 349 -90.79 -130.99 6.62
N THR A 350 -89.70 -131.43 7.25
CA THR A 350 -89.71 -132.68 8.04
C THR A 350 -90.48 -132.54 9.37
N ALA A 351 -90.49 -131.36 10.00
CA ALA A 351 -91.32 -131.13 11.20
C ALA A 351 -92.82 -131.08 10.89
N ASP A 352 -93.22 -130.50 9.75
CA ASP A 352 -94.62 -130.47 9.32
C ASP A 352 -95.10 -131.84 8.82
N GLU A 353 -94.24 -132.61 8.15
CA GLU A 353 -94.52 -134.01 7.81
C GLU A 353 -94.60 -134.91 9.05
N ILE A 354 -93.75 -134.70 10.07
CA ILE A 354 -93.82 -135.43 11.35
C ILE A 354 -95.06 -135.03 12.16
N SER A 355 -95.46 -133.75 12.14
CA SER A 355 -96.66 -133.27 12.84
C SER A 355 -97.94 -133.82 12.19
N ASN A 356 -98.03 -133.78 10.85
CA ASN A 356 -99.12 -134.41 10.12
C ASN A 356 -99.11 -135.94 10.27
N ALA A 357 -97.95 -136.59 10.24
CA ALA A 357 -97.83 -138.01 10.51
C ALA A 357 -98.27 -138.34 11.94
N ASN A 358 -97.95 -137.53 12.95
CA ASN A 358 -98.37 -137.76 14.34
C ASN A 358 -99.87 -137.55 14.56
N VAL A 359 -100.50 -136.58 13.89
CA VAL A 359 -101.97 -136.42 13.90
C VAL A 359 -102.65 -137.59 13.17
N MET A 360 -102.09 -138.04 12.05
CA MET A 360 -102.57 -139.20 11.31
C MET A 360 -102.37 -140.50 12.10
N ILE A 361 -101.25 -140.65 12.82
CA ILE A 361 -100.95 -141.76 13.74
C ILE A 361 -101.85 -141.72 14.97
N ALA A 362 -102.21 -140.55 15.51
CA ALA A 362 -103.15 -140.46 16.63
C ALA A 362 -104.57 -140.88 16.21
N ASN A 363 -104.99 -140.52 15.00
CA ASN A 363 -106.27 -140.93 14.45
C ASN A 363 -106.28 -142.41 14.04
N LEU A 364 -105.20 -142.90 13.41
CA LEU A 364 -105.00 -144.32 13.11
C LEU A 364 -104.88 -145.16 14.39
N ASN A 365 -104.26 -144.68 15.48
CA ASN A 365 -104.19 -145.40 16.76
C ASN A 365 -105.57 -145.52 17.44
N LYS A 366 -106.44 -144.50 17.30
CA LYS A 366 -107.84 -144.59 17.72
C LYS A 366 -108.62 -145.61 16.90
N GLU A 367 -108.34 -145.71 15.61
CA GLU A 367 -108.98 -146.66 14.70
C GLU A 367 -108.42 -148.09 14.87
N VAL A 368 -107.12 -148.20 15.12
CA VAL A 368 -106.42 -149.44 15.48
C VAL A 368 -106.89 -149.94 16.83
N MET A 369 -107.16 -149.11 17.85
CA MET A 369 -107.77 -149.61 19.09
C MET A 369 -109.18 -150.17 18.88
N LYS A 370 -109.99 -149.53 18.02
CA LYS A 370 -111.31 -150.05 17.65
C LYS A 370 -111.22 -151.36 16.86
N LEU A 371 -110.27 -151.46 15.92
CA LEU A 371 -110.01 -152.66 15.14
C LEU A 371 -109.34 -153.76 15.98
N LYS A 372 -108.48 -153.41 16.94
CA LYS A 372 -107.81 -154.33 17.87
C LYS A 372 -108.81 -154.96 18.83
N SER A 373 -109.80 -154.21 19.32
CA SER A 373 -110.92 -154.79 20.08
C SER A 373 -111.79 -155.72 19.22
N LYS A 374 -111.95 -155.41 17.92
CA LYS A 374 -112.64 -156.28 16.95
C LYS A 374 -111.83 -157.53 16.56
N VAL A 375 -110.50 -157.39 16.52
CA VAL A 375 -109.54 -158.45 16.24
C VAL A 375 -109.38 -159.34 17.45
N GLU A 376 -109.29 -158.84 18.68
CA GLU A 376 -109.28 -159.66 19.90
C GLU A 376 -110.52 -160.55 19.98
N LEU A 377 -111.69 -160.01 19.66
CA LEU A 377 -112.92 -160.81 19.54
C LEU A 377 -112.81 -161.89 18.43
N ARG A 378 -112.14 -161.60 17.30
CA ARG A 378 -111.89 -162.57 16.21
C ARG A 378 -110.76 -163.54 16.49
N THR A 379 -109.72 -163.14 17.23
CA THR A 379 -108.56 -163.94 17.60
C THR A 379 -108.92 -164.88 18.75
N GLU A 380 -109.86 -164.51 19.61
CA GLU A 380 -110.44 -165.44 20.59
C GLU A 380 -111.31 -166.50 19.89
N ILE A 381 -112.04 -166.11 18.84
CA ILE A 381 -112.79 -167.05 17.97
C ILE A 381 -111.82 -167.93 17.14
N ALA A 382 -110.76 -167.34 16.58
CA ALA A 382 -109.77 -168.02 15.74
C ALA A 382 -108.82 -168.91 16.55
N MET A 383 -108.37 -168.53 17.74
CA MET A 383 -107.57 -169.40 18.61
C MET A 383 -108.36 -170.65 19.05
N ARG A 384 -109.69 -170.55 19.19
CA ARG A 384 -110.53 -171.74 19.38
C ARG A 384 -110.60 -172.63 18.14
N GLN A 385 -110.46 -172.07 16.94
CA GLN A 385 -110.36 -172.81 15.66
C GLN A 385 -108.93 -173.31 15.36
N GLU A 386 -107.89 -172.60 15.77
CA GLU A 386 -106.48 -172.93 15.52
C GLU A 386 -105.94 -173.94 16.52
N LYS A 387 -106.49 -173.97 17.74
CA LYS A 387 -106.35 -175.12 18.66
C LYS A 387 -106.92 -176.41 18.07
N LEU A 388 -107.93 -176.29 17.19
CA LEU A 388 -108.48 -177.43 16.44
C LEU A 388 -107.56 -177.85 15.26
N ILE A 389 -106.81 -176.92 14.67
CA ILE A 389 -105.90 -177.14 13.52
C ILE A 389 -104.51 -177.63 13.98
N GLN A 390 -103.96 -177.10 15.08
CA GLN A 390 -102.66 -177.56 15.61
C GLN A 390 -102.70 -179.01 16.08
N ASP A 391 -103.84 -179.47 16.62
CA ASP A 391 -104.05 -180.89 16.92
C ASP A 391 -104.05 -181.77 15.64
N LYS A 392 -104.28 -181.18 14.46
CA LYS A 392 -104.19 -181.82 13.12
C LYS A 392 -102.81 -181.71 12.46
N GLU A 393 -102.07 -180.62 12.69
CA GLU A 393 -100.77 -180.34 12.05
C GLU A 393 -99.59 -181.06 12.73
N LYS A 394 -99.71 -181.36 14.03
CA LYS A 394 -98.73 -182.18 14.76
C LYS A 394 -98.71 -183.63 14.24
N GLU A 395 -99.86 -184.13 13.80
CA GLU A 395 -100.02 -185.40 13.07
C GLU A 395 -99.26 -185.40 11.72
N TYR A 396 -99.05 -184.23 11.08
CA TYR A 396 -98.38 -184.10 9.77
C TYR A 396 -96.84 -183.94 9.89
N ASN A 397 -96.35 -183.25 10.91
CA ASN A 397 -94.90 -183.01 11.07
C ASN A 397 -94.14 -184.25 11.58
N GLU A 398 -94.78 -185.13 12.34
CA GLU A 398 -94.22 -186.45 12.65
C GLU A 398 -93.98 -187.29 11.38
N LEU A 399 -94.68 -187.01 10.27
CA LEU A 399 -94.42 -187.62 8.95
C LEU A 399 -93.27 -186.96 8.16
N GLN A 400 -93.06 -185.64 8.27
CA GLN A 400 -92.07 -184.92 7.44
C GLN A 400 -90.63 -185.01 7.98
N GLY A 401 -90.46 -185.12 9.31
CA GLY A 401 -89.14 -185.26 9.96
C GLY A 401 -88.37 -186.51 9.54
N THR A 402 -89.09 -187.59 9.25
CA THR A 402 -88.55 -188.88 8.78
C THR A 402 -87.91 -188.78 7.38
N VAL A 403 -88.25 -187.76 6.57
CA VAL A 403 -87.78 -187.59 5.17
C VAL A 403 -86.45 -186.84 5.06
N ARG A 404 -86.20 -185.83 5.90
CA ARG A 404 -84.99 -184.98 5.79
C ARG A 404 -83.73 -185.61 6.36
N GLN A 405 -83.83 -186.42 7.42
CA GLN A 405 -82.62 -187.03 7.98
C GLN A 405 -82.03 -188.13 7.09
N ILE A 406 -82.81 -188.66 6.14
CA ILE A 406 -82.29 -189.46 5.02
C ILE A 406 -81.43 -188.60 4.05
N GLN A 407 -81.67 -187.28 3.94
CA GLN A 407 -80.95 -186.40 2.99
C GLN A 407 -79.65 -185.80 3.54
N GLN A 408 -79.50 -185.63 4.85
CA GLN A 408 -78.32 -184.93 5.42
C GLN A 408 -77.18 -185.85 5.85
N GLU A 409 -77.49 -187.13 6.11
CA GLU A 409 -76.52 -188.25 6.10
C GLU A 409 -75.66 -188.26 4.82
N HIS A 410 -76.14 -187.66 3.72
CA HIS A 410 -75.49 -187.71 2.43
C HIS A 410 -74.37 -186.67 2.17
N ILE A 411 -74.26 -185.57 2.93
CA ILE A 411 -73.43 -184.41 2.48
C ILE A 411 -72.12 -184.21 3.26
N LYS A 412 -72.03 -184.44 4.57
CA LYS A 412 -70.87 -183.94 5.34
C LYS A 412 -69.81 -184.95 5.79
N ASN A 413 -69.92 -186.18 5.30
CA ASN A 413 -68.78 -187.08 5.15
C ASN A 413 -67.65 -186.51 4.22
N ARG A 414 -67.85 -185.37 3.55
CA ARG A 414 -67.01 -184.99 2.39
C ARG A 414 -65.88 -183.98 2.63
N VAL A 415 -65.76 -183.31 3.78
CA VAL A 415 -64.77 -182.19 3.93
C VAL A 415 -63.71 -182.43 5.02
N ALA A 416 -63.73 -183.60 5.69
CA ALA A 416 -62.72 -184.00 6.66
C ALA A 416 -61.30 -184.28 6.10
N SER A 417 -61.00 -184.01 4.82
CA SER A 417 -59.84 -184.61 4.15
C SER A 417 -58.73 -183.65 3.73
N GLU A 418 -58.81 -182.35 4.01
CA GLU A 418 -57.76 -181.38 3.66
C GLU A 418 -57.40 -180.54 4.90
N GLU A 419 -57.06 -181.21 6.00
CA GLU A 419 -55.71 -181.68 6.33
C GLU A 419 -54.74 -180.55 6.70
N TYR A 420 -54.29 -180.51 7.95
CA TYR A 420 -53.22 -181.34 8.52
C TYR A 420 -51.82 -181.04 7.94
N ALA A 421 -51.70 -180.34 6.81
CA ALA A 421 -50.44 -180.24 6.06
C ALA A 421 -49.53 -179.04 6.41
N GLN A 422 -50.00 -177.94 7.03
CA GLN A 422 -49.15 -176.76 7.30
C GLN A 422 -48.81 -176.51 8.78
N THR A 423 -49.52 -177.13 9.73
CA THR A 423 -49.32 -177.07 11.19
C THR A 423 -47.94 -177.57 11.66
N VAL A 424 -47.16 -178.23 10.78
CA VAL A 424 -45.84 -178.83 11.11
C VAL A 424 -44.64 -177.88 10.80
N ARG A 425 -44.81 -176.78 10.05
CA ARG A 425 -43.67 -176.01 9.48
C ARG A 425 -43.05 -174.88 10.32
N ARG A 426 -43.67 -174.35 11.39
CA ARG A 426 -43.02 -173.31 12.25
C ARG A 426 -42.88 -173.67 13.74
N ILE A 427 -43.51 -174.77 14.19
CA ILE A 427 -43.13 -175.50 15.42
C ILE A 427 -41.64 -175.93 15.36
N LYS A 428 -41.02 -175.92 14.18
CA LYS A 428 -39.63 -176.32 13.91
C LYS A 428 -38.58 -175.21 14.00
N GLU A 429 -38.93 -173.92 14.08
CA GLU A 429 -37.94 -172.84 14.36
C GLU A 429 -37.80 -172.55 15.87
N THR A 430 -38.71 -173.08 16.70
CA THR A 430 -38.66 -173.10 18.17
C THR A 430 -37.56 -174.00 18.78
N SER A 431 -36.74 -174.69 17.99
CA SER A 431 -35.86 -175.76 18.50
C SER A 431 -34.36 -175.46 18.39
N ASP A 432 -33.85 -174.83 17.33
CA ASP A 432 -32.42 -174.95 17.01
C ASP A 432 -31.51 -173.78 17.44
N ALA A 433 -31.99 -172.79 18.21
CA ALA A 433 -31.10 -171.72 18.73
C ALA A 433 -30.92 -171.71 20.27
N ILE A 434 -31.57 -172.64 21.00
CA ILE A 434 -31.29 -172.93 22.42
C ILE A 434 -30.52 -174.27 22.58
N GLU A 435 -30.39 -175.11 21.54
CA GLU A 435 -29.53 -176.33 21.49
C GLU A 435 -28.24 -176.16 20.63
N GLU A 436 -27.61 -174.98 20.64
CA GLU A 436 -26.17 -174.85 20.37
C GLU A 436 -25.53 -173.81 21.31
N LYS A 437 -25.66 -174.12 22.60
CA LYS A 437 -24.86 -173.77 23.80
C LYS A 437 -25.76 -174.11 24.99
N TYR A 438 -26.08 -175.36 25.27
CA TYR A 438 -25.32 -176.60 25.07
C TYR A 438 -25.80 -177.41 23.85
#